data_AF-A0A950EED4-F1
#
_entry.id   AF-A0A950EED4-F1
#
_cell.length_a   1.000
_cell.length_b   1.000
_cell.length_c   1.000
_cell.angle_alpha   90.00
_cell.angle_beta   90.00
_cell.angle_gamma   90.00
#
_symmetry.space_group_name_H-M   'P 1'
#
loop_
_entity.id
_entity.type
_entity.pdbx_description
1 polymer ?
#
loop_
_entity_poly.entity_id
_entity_poly.type
_entity_poly.pdbx_seq_one_letter_code
_entity_poly.pdbx_strand_id
1 'polypeptide(L)'
;MLGPLAVVAIVLSPGCGSSDQAGARVKAPEPTPRASKAPPIPKLARVDLPKRPVGAGACAACHGNIRPADPSASRILRNEHTIWVTQDEHANAFQVLSSSRATAIATALSGGKLPARQDTRCLACHTVPGLDPTAGDEPAQAIRRDGVGCESCHGSANRWLGTHQQTAWRRLSPSEKEAFGMTPLKDLERRAEVCAGCHVGSPSAAGHPAREVGHDLIKAGHSRLNFAFVDYLARMPHHWREDTSGAFPARAWAIGQVVSAKSALELLHARARAATTEAKAGDVPWPERSEYDCFSCHLDPATHSWRDPPGAEDGTGGTPQWGTWYYPMVLALAQQVPDGKAKSFTSLFATLRTTMGEPIPPPDRVAEEADEAAQALNRWLRSFAREP
;
A
#
# COMPACT_ATOMS: atom_id res chain seq x y z
N MET A 1 -43.21 -6.00 -50.14
CA MET A 1 -43.74 -4.82 -50.85
C MET A 1 -43.15 -3.59 -50.19
N LEU A 2 -42.23 -2.93 -50.89
CA LEU A 2 -41.56 -1.68 -50.51
C LEU A 2 -42.39 -0.49 -51.01
N GLY A 3 -42.43 0.61 -50.26
CA GLY A 3 -43.03 1.90 -50.63
C GLY A 3 -42.35 3.05 -49.87
N PRO A 4 -42.30 4.28 -50.43
CA PRO A 4 -41.00 4.84 -50.85
C PRO A 4 -40.51 6.09 -50.09
N LEU A 5 -39.21 6.33 -50.21
CA LEU A 5 -38.45 7.53 -49.83
C LEU A 5 -38.81 8.74 -50.72
N ALA A 6 -38.98 9.90 -50.10
CA ALA A 6 -39.09 11.19 -50.79
C ALA A 6 -37.71 11.86 -50.88
N VAL A 7 -37.28 12.09 -52.13
CA VAL A 7 -36.12 12.90 -52.53
C VAL A 7 -36.61 14.31 -52.84
N VAL A 8 -36.00 15.34 -52.23
CA VAL A 8 -36.21 16.73 -52.62
C VAL A 8 -35.04 17.18 -53.48
N ALA A 9 -35.33 17.42 -54.75
CA ALA A 9 -34.47 18.09 -55.71
C ALA A 9 -34.77 19.60 -55.68
N ILE A 10 -33.72 20.43 -55.72
CA ILE A 10 -33.85 21.83 -56.12
C ILE A 10 -32.95 22.06 -57.33
N VAL A 11 -33.60 22.52 -58.40
CA VAL A 11 -33.08 22.77 -59.74
C VAL A 11 -32.54 24.20 -59.84
N LEU A 12 -31.45 24.32 -60.60
CA LEU A 12 -30.71 25.52 -60.99
C LEU A 12 -31.48 26.44 -61.94
N SER A 13 -31.11 27.73 -61.94
CA SER A 13 -31.28 28.67 -63.06
C SER A 13 -30.40 29.91 -62.88
N PRO A 14 -30.08 30.67 -63.95
CA PRO A 14 -28.71 30.80 -64.45
C PRO A 14 -28.11 32.21 -64.29
N GLY A 15 -26.81 32.30 -64.58
CA GLY A 15 -25.99 33.49 -64.38
C GLY A 15 -26.08 34.60 -65.44
N CYS A 16 -25.20 35.58 -65.21
CA CYS A 16 -24.65 36.67 -66.04
C CYS A 16 -24.30 37.78 -65.03
N GLY A 17 -23.19 38.50 -65.04
CA GLY A 17 -22.04 38.62 -65.91
C GLY A 17 -21.10 39.65 -65.26
N SER A 18 -19.86 39.69 -65.73
CA SER A 18 -18.70 40.44 -65.24
C SER A 18 -18.88 41.95 -64.99
N SER A 19 -18.11 42.47 -64.03
CA SER A 19 -17.36 43.71 -64.23
C SER A 19 -16.19 43.81 -63.24
N ASP A 20 -15.01 44.04 -63.81
CA ASP A 20 -13.71 44.20 -63.20
C ASP A 20 -13.63 45.26 -62.09
N GLN A 21 -12.89 44.99 -61.01
CA GLN A 21 -11.97 45.96 -60.41
C GLN A 21 -10.73 45.27 -59.80
N ALA A 22 -9.61 45.51 -60.49
CA ALA A 22 -8.26 45.78 -59.99
C ALA A 22 -7.88 45.35 -58.55
N GLY A 23 -7.01 44.34 -58.49
CA GLY A 23 -5.67 44.45 -57.90
C GLY A 23 -5.53 44.94 -56.46
N ALA A 24 -5.66 44.03 -55.49
CA ALA A 24 -4.94 44.12 -54.22
C ALA A 24 -4.19 42.79 -53.97
N ARG A 25 -2.86 42.82 -54.10
CA ARG A 25 -2.00 41.72 -53.66
C ARG A 25 -2.09 41.63 -52.14
N VAL A 26 -2.80 40.63 -51.61
CA VAL A 26 -2.74 40.29 -50.19
C VAL A 26 -1.37 39.64 -49.94
N LYS A 27 -0.52 40.34 -49.18
CA LYS A 27 0.76 39.83 -48.68
C LYS A 27 0.49 38.62 -47.79
N ALA A 28 1.12 37.48 -48.08
CA ALA A 28 1.05 36.31 -47.21
C ALA A 28 1.47 36.70 -45.77
N PRO A 29 0.79 36.21 -44.73
CA PRO A 29 1.18 36.50 -43.35
C PRO A 29 2.58 35.94 -43.08
N GLU A 30 3.42 36.76 -42.47
CA GLU A 30 4.77 36.37 -42.03
C GLU A 30 4.68 35.19 -41.04
N PRO A 31 5.63 34.24 -41.11
CA PRO A 31 5.67 33.12 -40.17
C PRO A 31 5.85 33.66 -38.75
N THR A 32 4.93 33.29 -37.87
CA THR A 32 4.96 33.63 -36.45
C THR A 32 6.27 33.17 -35.82
N PRO A 33 6.91 33.99 -34.96
CA PRO A 33 8.12 33.60 -34.26
C PRO A 33 7.87 32.34 -33.44
N ARG A 34 8.78 31.38 -33.62
CA ARG A 34 8.88 30.11 -32.90
C ARG A 34 8.56 30.31 -31.41
N ALA A 35 7.64 29.50 -30.89
CA ALA A 35 7.16 29.52 -29.52
C ALA A 35 8.29 29.80 -28.52
N SER A 36 8.17 30.93 -27.82
CA SER A 36 8.95 31.25 -26.64
C SER A 36 8.86 30.09 -25.65
N LYS A 37 10.00 29.66 -25.12
CA LYS A 37 10.08 28.64 -24.06
C LYS A 37 9.08 29.01 -22.96
N ALA A 38 8.21 28.07 -22.58
CA ALA A 38 7.33 28.25 -21.44
C ALA A 38 8.17 28.76 -20.25
N PRO A 39 7.71 29.79 -19.53
CA PRO A 39 8.46 30.31 -18.40
C PRO A 39 8.72 29.18 -17.41
N PRO A 40 9.94 29.08 -16.84
CA PRO A 40 10.22 28.10 -15.81
C PRO A 40 9.18 28.24 -14.71
N ILE A 41 8.59 27.12 -14.30
CA ILE A 41 7.71 27.06 -13.13
C ILE A 41 8.46 27.78 -12.01
N PRO A 42 7.88 28.83 -11.39
CA PRO A 42 8.54 29.52 -10.30
C PRO A 42 9.00 28.47 -9.30
N LYS A 43 10.27 28.48 -8.90
CA LYS A 43 10.72 27.70 -7.75
C LYS A 43 9.89 28.21 -6.58
N LEU A 44 8.78 27.53 -6.30
CA LEU A 44 7.94 27.82 -5.15
C LEU A 44 8.89 27.84 -3.97
N ALA A 45 8.94 28.98 -3.27
CA ALA A 45 9.67 29.08 -2.02
C ALA A 45 9.25 27.85 -1.19
N ARG A 46 10.24 27.08 -0.75
CA ARG A 46 10.01 25.86 0.01
C ARG A 46 9.47 26.29 1.37
N VAL A 47 8.18 26.54 1.45
CA VAL A 47 7.49 26.68 2.72
C VAL A 47 7.66 25.34 3.41
N ASP A 48 8.31 25.34 4.57
CA ASP A 48 8.53 24.14 5.36
C ASP A 48 7.19 23.78 6.02
N LEU A 49 6.30 23.22 5.20
CA LEU A 49 4.99 22.81 5.62
C LEU A 49 5.14 21.60 6.55
N PRO A 50 4.42 21.58 7.69
CA PRO A 50 4.45 20.44 8.61
C PRO A 50 4.19 19.13 7.84
N LYS A 51 4.91 18.05 8.11
CA LYS A 51 4.65 16.74 7.47
C LYS A 51 3.37 16.06 7.99
N ARG A 52 2.38 16.84 8.41
CA ARG A 52 1.14 16.37 9.01
C ARG A 52 0.10 16.14 7.91
N PRO A 53 -0.66 15.05 7.99
CA PRO A 53 -1.85 14.85 7.17
C PRO A 53 -2.83 16.03 7.26
N VAL A 54 -3.64 16.22 6.22
CA VAL A 54 -4.65 17.29 6.13
C VAL A 54 -6.07 16.77 6.35
N GLY A 55 -6.27 15.45 6.33
CA GLY A 55 -7.56 14.78 6.52
C GLY A 55 -8.28 14.47 5.20
N ALA A 56 -9.11 13.43 5.22
CA ALA A 56 -9.86 12.95 4.06
C ALA A 56 -10.86 13.98 3.53
N GLY A 57 -11.38 14.85 4.40
CA GLY A 57 -12.29 15.94 4.02
C GLY A 57 -11.68 16.91 2.99
N ALA A 58 -10.36 17.10 2.99
CA ALA A 58 -9.68 17.93 1.99
C ALA A 58 -9.75 17.33 0.57
N CYS A 59 -9.93 16.02 0.45
CA CYS A 59 -10.08 15.31 -0.82
C CYS A 59 -11.54 15.34 -1.32
N ALA A 60 -12.51 15.39 -0.41
CA ALA A 60 -13.94 15.26 -0.69
C ALA A 60 -14.48 16.30 -1.69
N ALA A 61 -13.98 17.54 -1.65
CA ALA A 61 -14.46 18.60 -2.54
C ALA A 61 -14.28 18.28 -4.04
N CYS A 62 -13.25 17.51 -4.39
CA CYS A 62 -12.95 17.12 -5.79
C CYS A 62 -13.27 15.66 -6.10
N HIS A 63 -13.19 14.79 -5.09
CA HIS A 63 -13.32 13.33 -5.18
C HIS A 63 -14.58 12.78 -4.48
N GLY A 64 -15.52 13.65 -4.09
CA GLY A 64 -16.73 13.30 -3.35
C GLY A 64 -18.01 13.32 -4.18
N ASN A 65 -17.94 13.15 -5.50
CA ASN A 65 -19.16 12.99 -6.31
C ASN A 65 -19.97 11.78 -5.80
N ILE A 66 -21.29 11.80 -5.96
CA ILE A 66 -22.14 10.66 -5.57
C ILE A 66 -21.93 9.48 -6.52
N ARG A 67 -21.78 9.77 -7.82
CA ARG A 67 -21.58 8.78 -8.88
C ARG A 67 -20.21 8.97 -9.52
N PRO A 68 -19.61 7.89 -10.06
CA PRO A 68 -18.37 8.02 -10.80
C PRO A 68 -18.58 8.91 -12.02
N ALA A 69 -17.59 9.74 -12.31
CA ALA A 69 -17.55 10.56 -13.51
C ALA A 69 -17.49 9.69 -14.76
N ASP A 70 -18.11 10.17 -15.83
CA ASP A 70 -18.06 9.53 -17.14
C ASP A 70 -16.59 9.40 -17.61
N PRO A 71 -16.15 8.22 -18.09
CA PRO A 71 -14.79 8.03 -18.59
C PRO A 71 -14.37 9.01 -19.71
N SER A 72 -15.32 9.50 -20.51
CA SER A 72 -15.07 10.51 -21.56
C SER A 72 -14.74 11.88 -20.98
N ALA A 73 -15.23 12.19 -19.78
CA ALA A 73 -15.01 13.46 -19.09
C ALA A 73 -13.86 13.43 -18.09
N SER A 74 -13.55 12.25 -17.52
CA SER A 74 -12.54 12.11 -16.47
C SER A 74 -11.82 10.76 -16.51
N ARG A 75 -10.48 10.81 -16.41
CA ARG A 75 -9.62 9.62 -16.28
C ARG A 75 -9.69 8.97 -14.89
N ILE A 76 -10.21 9.68 -13.90
CA ILE A 76 -10.42 9.20 -12.52
C ILE A 76 -11.91 9.12 -12.23
N LEU A 77 -12.30 8.46 -11.15
CA LEU A 77 -13.71 8.26 -10.81
C LEU A 77 -14.37 9.54 -10.26
N ARG A 78 -13.62 10.42 -9.59
CA ARG A 78 -14.14 11.63 -8.90
C ARG A 78 -15.16 11.37 -7.79
N ASN A 79 -15.40 10.11 -7.42
CA ASN A 79 -16.20 9.70 -6.27
C ASN A 79 -15.41 8.81 -5.30
N GLU A 80 -14.08 8.83 -5.37
CA GLU A 80 -13.20 7.99 -4.55
C GLU A 80 -13.44 8.20 -3.05
N HIS A 81 -13.63 9.44 -2.59
CA HIS A 81 -13.96 9.73 -1.20
C HIS A 81 -15.34 9.17 -0.80
N THR A 82 -16.31 9.26 -1.71
CA THR A 82 -17.66 8.71 -1.46
C THR A 82 -17.62 7.19 -1.35
N ILE A 83 -16.85 6.51 -2.21
CA ILE A 83 -16.66 5.06 -2.12
C ILE A 83 -16.02 4.72 -0.77
N TRP A 84 -14.93 5.40 -0.42
CA TRP A 84 -14.22 5.18 0.84
C TRP A 84 -15.15 5.30 2.07
N VAL A 85 -15.86 6.43 2.20
CA VAL A 85 -16.68 6.68 3.41
C VAL A 85 -17.92 5.79 3.49
N THR A 86 -18.39 5.21 2.38
CA THR A 86 -19.64 4.44 2.34
C THR A 86 -19.46 2.94 2.22
N GLN A 87 -18.32 2.47 1.71
CA GLN A 87 -18.11 1.06 1.32
C GLN A 87 -16.77 0.50 1.80
N ASP A 88 -15.80 1.33 2.17
CA ASP A 88 -14.47 0.87 2.57
C ASP A 88 -14.36 0.74 4.09
N GLU A 89 -14.03 -0.47 4.56
CA GLU A 89 -13.82 -0.75 5.99
C GLU A 89 -12.68 0.08 6.59
N HIS A 90 -11.76 0.57 5.77
CA HIS A 90 -10.71 1.49 6.21
C HIS A 90 -11.26 2.78 6.84
N ALA A 91 -12.40 3.29 6.37
CA ALA A 91 -13.04 4.47 6.96
C ALA A 91 -13.54 4.23 8.40
N ASN A 92 -13.82 2.96 8.75
CA ASN A 92 -14.28 2.57 10.09
C ASN A 92 -13.12 2.20 11.03
N ALA A 93 -11.87 2.14 10.54
CA ALA A 93 -10.74 1.57 11.26
C ALA A 93 -10.50 2.19 12.64
N PHE A 94 -10.66 3.51 12.81
CA PHE A 94 -10.52 4.14 14.13
C PHE A 94 -11.70 3.82 15.06
N GLN A 95 -12.91 3.72 14.50
CA GLN A 95 -14.12 3.47 15.28
C GLN A 95 -14.09 2.08 15.94
N VAL A 96 -13.48 1.08 15.29
CA VAL A 96 -13.38 -0.28 15.85
C VAL A 96 -12.55 -0.32 17.14
N LEU A 97 -11.70 0.69 17.40
CA LEU A 97 -10.93 0.81 18.65
C LEU A 97 -11.80 1.14 19.87
N SER A 98 -13.09 1.43 19.66
CA SER A 98 -14.10 1.57 20.72
C SER A 98 -15.04 0.37 20.82
N SER A 99 -14.80 -0.70 20.06
CA SER A 99 -15.60 -1.94 20.14
C SER A 99 -15.40 -2.69 21.46
N SER A 100 -16.30 -3.63 21.75
CA SER A 100 -16.16 -4.56 22.89
C SER A 100 -14.88 -5.39 22.79
N ARG A 101 -14.52 -5.85 21.58
CA ARG A 101 -13.28 -6.59 21.33
C ARG A 101 -12.04 -5.74 21.61
N ALA A 102 -11.98 -4.51 21.10
CA ALA A 102 -10.87 -3.60 21.36
C ALA A 102 -10.73 -3.26 22.85
N THR A 103 -11.87 -3.09 23.54
CA THR A 103 -11.89 -2.90 25.01
C THR A 103 -11.36 -4.13 25.74
N ALA A 104 -11.74 -5.34 25.33
CA ALA A 104 -11.21 -6.58 25.91
C ALA A 104 -9.69 -6.71 25.69
N ILE A 105 -9.21 -6.41 24.47
CA ILE A 105 -7.77 -6.38 24.15
C ILE A 105 -7.04 -5.38 25.06
N ALA A 106 -7.52 -4.14 25.16
CA ALA A 106 -6.92 -3.12 26.02
C ALA A 106 -6.91 -3.53 27.50
N THR A 107 -7.96 -4.20 27.96
CA THR A 107 -8.03 -4.78 29.32
C THR A 107 -6.98 -5.86 29.53
N ALA A 108 -6.83 -6.79 28.58
CA ALA A 108 -5.83 -7.85 28.66
C ALA A 108 -4.39 -7.31 28.63
N LEU A 109 -4.14 -6.23 27.89
CA LEU A 109 -2.80 -5.63 27.76
C LEU A 109 -2.40 -4.69 28.90
N SER A 110 -3.36 -3.91 29.43
CA SER A 110 -3.06 -2.78 30.34
C SER A 110 -3.94 -2.75 31.60
N GLY A 111 -4.76 -3.77 31.84
CA GLY A 111 -5.80 -3.74 32.86
C GLY A 111 -6.88 -2.69 32.60
N GLY A 112 -7.01 -2.22 31.35
CA GLY A 112 -7.97 -1.21 30.93
C GLY A 112 -7.53 0.22 31.21
N LYS A 113 -6.29 0.41 31.68
CA LYS A 113 -5.73 1.74 32.00
C LYS A 113 -5.45 2.57 30.76
N LEU A 114 -5.14 1.93 29.63
CA LEU A 114 -4.90 2.59 28.35
C LEU A 114 -5.93 2.11 27.32
N PRO A 115 -6.94 2.94 26.98
CA PRO A 115 -7.91 2.58 25.95
C PRO A 115 -7.25 2.40 24.59
N ALA A 116 -7.69 1.41 23.79
CA ALA A 116 -7.13 1.14 22.46
C ALA A 116 -7.13 2.39 21.55
N ARG A 117 -8.18 3.22 21.62
CA ARG A 117 -8.29 4.50 20.89
C ARG A 117 -7.27 5.58 21.28
N GLN A 118 -6.47 5.35 22.31
CA GLN A 118 -5.39 6.22 22.78
C GLN A 118 -4.03 5.49 22.77
N ASP A 119 -4.02 4.19 22.52
CA ASP A 119 -2.81 3.38 22.50
C ASP A 119 -2.08 3.56 21.16
N THR A 120 -0.83 4.00 21.22
CA THR A 120 -0.02 4.30 20.03
C THR A 120 0.16 3.07 19.14
N ARG A 121 0.18 1.86 19.71
CA ARG A 121 0.27 0.59 18.98
C ARG A 121 -0.96 0.36 18.10
N CYS A 122 -2.14 0.68 18.62
CA CYS A 122 -3.40 0.55 17.89
C CYS A 122 -3.54 1.66 16.84
N LEU A 123 -3.22 2.90 17.21
CA LEU A 123 -3.32 4.06 16.34
C LEU A 123 -2.38 3.98 15.13
N ALA A 124 -1.25 3.27 15.25
CA ALA A 124 -0.29 3.07 14.17
C ALA A 124 -0.90 2.43 12.91
N CYS A 125 -1.88 1.54 13.07
CA CYS A 125 -2.56 0.86 11.95
C CYS A 125 -3.99 1.34 11.71
N HIS A 126 -4.69 1.84 12.74
CA HIS A 126 -6.11 2.18 12.69
C HIS A 126 -6.40 3.67 12.44
N THR A 127 -5.38 4.48 12.20
CA THR A 127 -5.51 5.89 11.82
C THR A 127 -4.57 6.24 10.67
N VAL A 128 -4.68 7.46 10.13
CA VAL A 128 -3.73 7.95 9.14
C VAL A 128 -2.31 7.99 9.73
N PRO A 129 -1.32 7.36 9.07
CA PRO A 129 0.06 7.41 9.52
C PRO A 129 0.64 8.83 9.49
N GLY A 130 1.59 9.11 10.38
CA GLY A 130 2.32 10.40 10.41
C GLY A 130 1.66 11.49 11.25
N LEU A 131 0.50 11.23 11.87
CA LEU A 131 0.05 12.01 13.01
C LEU A 131 0.85 11.62 14.25
N ASP A 132 1.31 12.63 15.01
CA ASP A 132 1.86 12.42 16.34
C ASP A 132 0.77 11.73 17.20
N PRO A 133 1.01 10.53 17.74
CA PRO A 133 0.00 9.81 18.50
C PRO A 133 -0.35 10.48 19.84
N THR A 134 0.48 11.41 20.32
CA THR A 134 0.24 12.21 21.52
C THR A 134 -0.47 13.54 21.24
N ALA A 135 -0.57 13.94 19.97
CA ALA A 135 -1.30 15.13 19.58
C ALA A 135 -2.79 14.97 19.90
N GLY A 136 -3.26 15.84 20.80
CA GLY A 136 -4.64 15.89 21.29
C GLY A 136 -5.41 17.12 20.81
N ASP A 137 -4.84 17.95 19.92
CA ASP A 137 -5.55 19.08 19.34
C ASP A 137 -6.72 18.63 18.45
N GLU A 138 -7.78 19.43 18.39
CA GLU A 138 -9.00 19.10 17.65
C GLU A 138 -8.74 18.72 16.18
N PRO A 139 -7.88 19.42 15.41
CA PRO A 139 -7.51 18.99 14.06
C PRO A 139 -6.94 17.57 14.00
N ALA A 140 -5.95 17.24 14.86
CA ALA A 140 -5.40 15.90 14.92
C ALA A 140 -6.47 14.85 15.27
N GLN A 141 -7.35 15.17 16.22
CA GLN A 141 -8.45 14.27 16.62
C GLN A 141 -9.51 14.10 15.53
N ALA A 142 -9.80 15.14 14.76
CA ALA A 142 -10.70 15.06 13.61
C ALA A 142 -10.12 14.12 12.54
N ILE A 143 -8.84 14.29 12.21
CA ILE A 143 -8.17 13.44 11.22
C ILE A 143 -8.07 11.98 11.71
N ARG A 144 -7.86 11.72 13.00
CA ARG A 144 -7.91 10.33 13.53
C ARG A 144 -9.25 9.66 13.27
N ARG A 145 -10.36 10.41 13.33
CA ARG A 145 -11.71 9.88 13.11
C ARG A 145 -11.97 9.47 11.67
N ASP A 146 -11.14 9.91 10.73
CA ASP A 146 -11.14 9.38 9.36
C ASP A 146 -10.73 7.89 9.36
N GLY A 147 -10.05 7.37 10.39
CA GLY A 147 -9.51 6.02 10.35
C GLY A 147 -8.36 5.92 9.35
N VAL A 148 -8.34 4.88 8.52
CA VAL A 148 -7.36 4.73 7.43
C VAL A 148 -7.88 5.52 6.23
N GLY A 149 -7.53 6.81 6.16
CA GLY A 149 -7.98 7.74 5.12
C GLY A 149 -7.13 7.74 3.86
N CYS A 150 -7.43 8.66 2.93
CA CYS A 150 -6.78 8.78 1.62
C CYS A 150 -5.25 8.86 1.73
N GLU A 151 -4.75 9.62 2.70
CA GLU A 151 -3.32 9.89 2.92
C GLU A 151 -2.57 8.68 3.47
N SER A 152 -3.26 7.66 4.00
CA SER A 152 -2.64 6.38 4.40
C SER A 152 -2.08 5.62 3.21
N CYS A 153 -2.70 5.78 2.03
CA CYS A 153 -2.24 5.16 0.80
C CYS A 153 -1.48 6.16 -0.09
N HIS A 154 -2.00 7.37 -0.24
CA HIS A 154 -1.45 8.39 -1.14
C HIS A 154 -0.28 9.18 -0.55
N GLY A 155 0.05 8.99 0.73
CA GLY A 155 1.02 9.79 1.47
C GLY A 155 0.43 11.12 1.93
N SER A 156 1.09 11.77 2.90
CA SER A 156 0.62 13.05 3.46
C SER A 156 0.51 14.13 2.38
N ALA A 157 -0.70 14.68 2.23
CA ALA A 157 -1.09 15.58 1.16
C ALA A 157 -0.69 17.02 1.38
N ASN A 158 -0.21 17.40 2.56
CA ASN A 158 0.11 18.80 2.84
C ASN A 158 1.08 19.42 1.80
N ARG A 159 2.02 18.61 1.29
CA ARG A 159 3.01 19.06 0.31
C ARG A 159 2.56 18.92 -1.16
N TRP A 160 1.53 18.13 -1.46
CA TRP A 160 1.08 17.91 -2.84
C TRP A 160 -0.34 18.40 -3.13
N LEU A 161 -1.22 18.61 -2.15
CA LEU A 161 -2.63 18.97 -2.34
C LEU A 161 -2.80 20.25 -3.16
N GLY A 162 -2.03 21.30 -2.85
CA GLY A 162 -2.13 22.58 -3.55
C GLY A 162 -1.73 22.50 -5.03
N THR A 163 -0.63 21.80 -5.34
CA THR A 163 -0.19 21.61 -6.73
C THR A 163 -1.05 20.57 -7.46
N HIS A 164 -1.62 19.60 -6.75
CA HIS A 164 -2.49 18.56 -7.30
C HIS A 164 -3.74 19.13 -7.98
N GLN A 165 -4.28 20.23 -7.46
CA GLN A 165 -5.43 20.92 -8.03
C GLN A 165 -5.10 21.65 -9.34
N GLN A 166 -3.81 21.86 -9.65
CA GLN A 166 -3.38 22.57 -10.84
C GLN A 166 -3.38 21.65 -12.07
N THR A 167 -3.74 22.20 -13.23
CA THR A 167 -3.74 21.46 -14.50
C THR A 167 -2.37 20.87 -14.85
N ALA A 168 -1.28 21.54 -14.44
CA ALA A 168 0.10 21.10 -14.64
C ALA A 168 0.42 19.77 -13.93
N TRP A 169 -0.25 19.44 -12.81
CA TRP A 169 -0.03 18.21 -12.05
C TRP A 169 -0.14 16.95 -12.92
N ARG A 170 -1.07 16.96 -13.88
CA ARG A 170 -1.31 15.83 -14.79
C ARG A 170 -0.10 15.51 -15.67
N ARG A 171 0.78 16.49 -15.90
CA ARG A 171 1.97 16.37 -16.75
C ARG A 171 3.22 15.95 -15.98
N LEU A 172 3.18 16.01 -14.64
CA LEU A 172 4.30 15.55 -13.82
C LEU A 172 4.43 14.03 -13.91
N SER A 173 5.68 13.58 -14.04
CA SER A 173 6.09 12.19 -13.92
C SER A 173 5.82 11.64 -12.52
N PRO A 174 5.79 10.30 -12.35
CA PRO A 174 5.63 9.69 -11.02
C PRO A 174 6.69 10.16 -10.01
N SER A 175 7.97 10.24 -10.41
CA SER A 175 9.05 10.69 -9.53
C SER A 175 8.94 12.16 -9.13
N GLU A 176 8.47 13.03 -10.03
CA GLU A 176 8.18 14.43 -9.70
C GLU A 176 7.05 14.54 -8.68
N LYS A 177 6.00 13.73 -8.79
CA LYS A 177 4.88 13.70 -7.81
C LYS A 177 5.35 13.16 -6.47
N GLU A 178 6.20 12.14 -6.48
CA GLU A 178 6.81 11.56 -5.29
C GLU A 178 7.73 12.54 -4.56
N ALA A 179 8.41 13.45 -5.27
CA ALA A 179 9.19 14.52 -4.65
C ALA A 179 8.35 15.49 -3.80
N PHE A 180 7.04 15.59 -4.07
CA PHE A 180 6.07 16.28 -3.21
C PHE A 180 5.51 15.40 -2.09
N GLY A 181 5.86 14.11 -2.03
CA GLY A 181 5.41 13.16 -1.01
C GLY A 181 4.19 12.33 -1.40
N MET A 182 3.75 12.36 -2.66
CA MET A 182 2.66 11.50 -3.12
C MET A 182 3.19 10.09 -3.43
N THR A 183 2.59 9.07 -2.81
CA THR A 183 2.94 7.67 -3.07
C THR A 183 2.50 7.24 -4.49
N PRO A 184 3.39 6.66 -5.32
CA PRO A 184 3.07 6.28 -6.69
C PRO A 184 2.29 4.95 -6.76
N LEU A 185 1.04 4.91 -6.31
CA LEU A 185 0.18 3.71 -6.26
C LEU A 185 -0.19 3.07 -7.62
N LYS A 186 0.21 3.67 -8.75
CA LYS A 186 0.13 3.01 -10.05
C LYS A 186 1.18 1.92 -10.22
N ASP A 187 2.30 2.07 -9.53
CA ASP A 187 3.30 1.03 -9.40
C ASP A 187 2.76 -0.05 -8.44
N LEU A 188 2.68 -1.29 -8.94
CA LEU A 188 2.10 -2.41 -8.18
C LEU A 188 2.97 -2.83 -6.99
N GLU A 189 4.29 -2.74 -7.11
CA GLU A 189 5.20 -2.98 -5.99
C GLU A 189 4.91 -1.96 -4.90
N ARG A 190 4.88 -0.67 -5.25
CA ARG A 190 4.63 0.38 -4.27
C ARG A 190 3.24 0.27 -3.64
N ARG A 191 2.22 -0.10 -4.42
CA ARG A 191 0.87 -0.34 -3.91
C ARG A 191 0.84 -1.50 -2.91
N ALA A 192 1.50 -2.62 -3.24
CA ALA A 192 1.59 -3.77 -2.34
C ALA A 192 2.34 -3.43 -1.03
N GLU A 193 3.41 -2.63 -1.11
CA GLU A 193 4.17 -2.20 0.08
C GLU A 193 3.32 -1.36 1.05
N VAL A 194 2.46 -0.49 0.51
CA VAL A 194 1.52 0.30 1.32
C VAL A 194 0.56 -0.61 2.10
N CYS A 195 -0.02 -1.61 1.43
CA CYS A 195 -0.92 -2.57 2.09
C CYS A 195 -0.17 -3.42 3.13
N ALA A 196 1.01 -3.94 2.76
CA ALA A 196 1.83 -4.77 3.63
C ALA A 196 2.26 -4.04 4.91
N GLY A 197 2.46 -2.71 4.85
CA GLY A 197 2.86 -1.93 6.01
C GLY A 197 1.93 -2.04 7.22
N CYS A 198 0.62 -2.26 7.02
CA CYS A 198 -0.33 -2.55 8.10
C CYS A 198 -0.70 -4.03 8.19
N HIS A 199 -0.82 -4.73 7.05
CA HIS A 199 -1.36 -6.08 6.99
C HIS A 199 -0.33 -7.20 7.10
N VAL A 200 0.96 -6.88 7.00
CA VAL A 200 2.08 -7.75 7.39
C VAL A 200 2.75 -7.16 8.61
N GLY A 201 2.96 -5.85 8.56
CA GLY A 201 3.66 -5.04 9.54
C GLY A 201 4.87 -4.37 8.90
N SER A 202 5.35 -3.31 9.54
CA SER A 202 6.56 -2.61 9.15
C SER A 202 7.27 -2.06 10.39
N PRO A 203 8.62 -2.08 10.41
CA PRO A 203 9.34 -1.30 11.39
C PRO A 203 9.03 0.19 11.26
N SER A 204 9.40 0.96 12.28
CA SER A 204 9.32 2.42 12.22
C SER A 204 10.20 2.93 11.08
N ALA A 205 9.59 3.60 10.10
CA ALA A 205 10.28 4.05 8.90
C ALA A 205 9.52 5.21 8.23
N ALA A 206 10.24 6.08 7.52
CA ALA A 206 9.68 7.17 6.72
C ALA A 206 8.69 8.11 7.48
N GLY A 207 8.84 8.24 8.80
CA GLY A 207 7.93 9.05 9.63
C GLY A 207 6.65 8.34 10.06
N HIS A 208 6.54 7.04 9.80
CA HIS A 208 5.49 6.17 10.32
C HIS A 208 5.96 5.44 11.58
N PRO A 209 5.11 5.31 12.62
CA PRO A 209 5.43 4.47 13.77
C PRO A 209 5.58 3.00 13.35
N ALA A 210 6.22 2.20 14.21
CA ALA A 210 6.20 0.76 14.04
C ALA A 210 4.76 0.25 14.00
N ARG A 211 4.48 -0.65 13.06
CA ARG A 211 3.17 -1.26 12.84
C ARG A 211 3.37 -2.75 12.88
N GLU A 212 2.92 -3.39 13.94
CA GLU A 212 3.08 -4.83 14.07
C GLU A 212 2.05 -5.43 15.03
N VAL A 213 1.81 -6.71 14.86
CA VAL A 213 1.00 -7.52 15.76
C VAL A 213 1.88 -8.66 16.27
N GLY A 214 2.45 -8.44 17.45
CA GLY A 214 3.19 -9.45 18.21
C GLY A 214 2.27 -10.45 18.90
N HIS A 215 2.86 -11.49 19.48
CA HIS A 215 2.13 -12.56 20.15
C HIS A 215 1.26 -12.07 21.30
N ASP A 216 1.68 -11.06 22.06
CA ASP A 216 0.89 -10.50 23.16
C ASP A 216 -0.40 -9.82 22.69
N LEU A 217 -0.36 -9.12 21.54
CA LEU A 217 -1.56 -8.58 20.92
C LEU A 217 -2.50 -9.69 20.44
N ILE A 218 -1.95 -10.76 19.87
CA ILE A 218 -2.73 -11.92 19.42
C ILE A 218 -3.39 -12.61 20.62
N LYS A 219 -2.62 -12.87 21.67
CA LYS A 219 -3.09 -13.46 22.94
C LYS A 219 -4.16 -12.60 23.60
N ALA A 220 -4.04 -11.28 23.52
CA ALA A 220 -5.06 -10.35 24.03
C ALA A 220 -6.35 -10.34 23.19
N GLY A 221 -6.36 -10.97 22.01
CA GLY A 221 -7.55 -11.14 21.17
C GLY A 221 -7.48 -10.41 19.83
N HIS A 222 -6.35 -9.81 19.44
CA HIS A 222 -6.16 -9.31 18.08
C HIS A 222 -6.01 -10.50 17.11
N SER A 223 -6.58 -10.41 15.91
CA SER A 223 -6.35 -11.45 14.89
C SER A 223 -4.89 -11.43 14.43
N ARG A 224 -4.35 -12.60 14.08
CA ARG A 224 -3.08 -12.64 13.34
C ARG A 224 -3.24 -11.88 12.02
N LEU A 225 -2.20 -11.15 11.63
CA LEU A 225 -2.11 -10.49 10.34
C LEU A 225 -1.73 -11.52 9.27
N ASN A 226 -2.70 -12.26 8.75
CA ASN A 226 -2.49 -13.22 7.65
C ASN A 226 -2.95 -12.57 6.35
N PHE A 227 -2.01 -11.97 5.63
CA PHE A 227 -2.30 -11.16 4.46
C PHE A 227 -1.98 -11.86 3.14
N ALA A 228 -2.82 -11.61 2.14
CA ALA A 228 -2.58 -11.96 0.75
C ALA A 228 -3.03 -10.78 -0.13
N PHE A 229 -2.08 -10.13 -0.79
CA PHE A 229 -2.32 -8.86 -1.49
C PHE A 229 -3.50 -8.89 -2.47
N VAL A 230 -3.57 -9.89 -3.35
CA VAL A 230 -4.63 -9.96 -4.36
C VAL A 230 -6.02 -10.22 -3.79
N ASP A 231 -6.11 -10.97 -2.69
CA ASP A 231 -7.38 -11.23 -2.02
C ASP A 231 -7.92 -9.95 -1.37
N TYR A 232 -7.05 -9.22 -0.67
CA TYR A 232 -7.40 -7.93 -0.07
C TYR A 232 -7.70 -6.87 -1.14
N LEU A 233 -6.94 -6.85 -2.24
CA LEU A 233 -7.18 -5.95 -3.38
C LEU A 233 -8.53 -6.24 -4.04
N ALA A 234 -8.97 -7.49 -4.09
CA ALA A 234 -10.25 -7.88 -4.66
C ALA A 234 -11.44 -7.58 -3.73
N ARG A 235 -11.23 -7.62 -2.40
CA ARG A 235 -12.27 -7.36 -1.39
C ARG A 235 -12.48 -5.87 -1.10
N MET A 236 -11.45 -5.05 -1.28
CA MET A 236 -11.55 -3.61 -1.10
C MET A 236 -12.35 -2.98 -2.26
N PRO A 237 -13.26 -2.02 -2.01
CA PRO A 237 -13.87 -1.28 -3.10
C PRO A 237 -12.81 -0.46 -3.83
N HIS A 238 -12.79 -0.55 -5.17
CA HIS A 238 -11.74 0.11 -5.95
C HIS A 238 -11.96 1.62 -6.02
N HIS A 239 -10.97 2.37 -5.56
CA HIS A 239 -10.92 3.84 -5.68
C HIS A 239 -10.31 4.31 -7.01
N TRP A 240 -10.12 3.40 -7.96
CA TRP A 240 -9.58 3.68 -9.28
C TRP A 240 -10.24 2.77 -10.30
N ARG A 241 -9.94 2.98 -11.58
CA ARG A 241 -10.29 2.04 -12.64
C ARG A 241 -9.17 1.03 -12.75
N GLU A 242 -9.42 -0.20 -12.32
CA GLU A 242 -8.45 -1.28 -12.43
C GLU A 242 -8.54 -1.95 -13.81
N ASP A 243 -7.38 -2.24 -14.39
CA ASP A 243 -7.30 -3.15 -15.54
C ASP A 243 -7.19 -4.58 -15.02
N THR A 244 -8.25 -5.37 -15.18
CA THR A 244 -8.29 -6.77 -14.76
C THR A 244 -7.98 -7.76 -15.88
N SER A 245 -7.56 -7.26 -17.05
CA SER A 245 -7.31 -8.09 -18.23
C SER A 245 -5.91 -8.72 -18.27
N GLY A 246 -5.74 -9.73 -19.12
CA GLY A 246 -4.45 -10.32 -19.43
C GLY A 246 -3.70 -10.90 -18.23
N ALA A 247 -2.40 -10.60 -18.13
CA ALA A 247 -1.51 -11.11 -17.08
C ALA A 247 -1.59 -10.34 -15.76
N PHE A 248 -2.44 -9.31 -15.64
CA PHE A 248 -2.48 -8.44 -14.47
C PHE A 248 -2.72 -9.21 -13.15
N PRO A 249 -3.72 -10.12 -13.04
CA PRO A 249 -3.96 -10.83 -11.78
C PRO A 249 -2.77 -11.70 -11.34
N ALA A 250 -2.12 -12.37 -12.29
CA ALA A 250 -0.94 -13.19 -12.03
C ALA A 250 0.26 -12.34 -11.60
N ARG A 251 0.49 -11.21 -12.28
CA ARG A 251 1.53 -10.24 -11.92
C ARG A 251 1.30 -9.64 -10.54
N ALA A 252 0.08 -9.21 -10.24
CA ALA A 252 -0.30 -8.68 -8.93
C ALA A 252 -0.11 -9.74 -7.84
N TRP A 253 -0.48 -11.00 -8.11
CA TRP A 253 -0.26 -12.11 -7.18
C TRP A 253 1.23 -12.32 -6.91
N ALA A 254 2.06 -12.41 -7.96
CA ALA A 254 3.48 -12.66 -7.81
C ALA A 254 4.21 -11.53 -7.07
N ILE A 255 3.93 -10.27 -7.42
CA ILE A 255 4.44 -9.08 -6.71
C ILE A 255 3.98 -9.12 -5.24
N GLY A 256 2.72 -9.46 -5.00
CA GLY A 256 2.15 -9.57 -3.65
C GLY A 256 2.89 -10.57 -2.76
N GLN A 257 3.26 -11.74 -3.30
CA GLN A 257 4.03 -12.77 -2.58
C GLN A 257 5.43 -12.25 -2.22
N VAL A 258 6.14 -11.68 -3.20
CA VAL A 258 7.50 -11.16 -3.00
C VAL A 258 7.51 -10.01 -1.99
N VAL A 259 6.58 -9.06 -2.11
CA VAL A 259 6.47 -7.91 -1.20
C VAL A 259 6.10 -8.34 0.22
N SER A 260 5.16 -9.27 0.37
CA SER A 260 4.73 -9.72 1.70
C SER A 260 5.85 -10.49 2.42
N ALA A 261 6.58 -11.35 1.71
CA ALA A 261 7.77 -12.03 2.22
C ALA A 261 8.88 -11.03 2.59
N LYS A 262 9.12 -10.02 1.73
CA LYS A 262 10.08 -8.95 1.99
C LYS A 262 9.71 -8.18 3.26
N SER A 263 8.46 -7.74 3.41
CA SER A 263 8.00 -7.00 4.58
C SER A 263 8.10 -7.82 5.87
N ALA A 264 7.81 -9.13 5.82
CA ALA A 264 8.00 -10.03 6.96
C ALA A 264 9.48 -10.15 7.37
N LEU A 265 10.41 -10.24 6.40
CA LEU A 265 11.85 -10.27 6.68
C LEU A 265 12.37 -8.93 7.22
N GLU A 266 11.90 -7.81 6.68
CA GLU A 266 12.24 -6.46 7.19
C GLU A 266 11.77 -6.27 8.64
N LEU A 267 10.60 -6.82 9.00
CA LEU A 267 10.09 -6.81 10.37
C LEU A 267 10.90 -7.75 11.27
N LEU A 268 11.23 -8.96 10.81
CA LEU A 268 12.09 -9.89 11.54
C LEU A 268 13.46 -9.28 11.83
N HIS A 269 14.08 -8.66 10.83
CA HIS A 269 15.34 -7.94 10.98
C HIS A 269 15.24 -6.88 12.09
N ALA A 270 14.19 -6.05 12.06
CA ALA A 270 14.01 -5.00 13.06
C ALA A 270 13.82 -5.56 14.48
N ARG A 271 13.04 -6.63 14.64
CA ARG A 271 12.86 -7.34 15.92
C ARG A 271 14.17 -7.90 16.45
N ALA A 272 14.96 -8.52 15.57
CA ALA A 272 16.26 -9.08 15.89
C ALA A 272 17.27 -8.00 16.32
N ARG A 273 17.31 -6.87 15.60
CA ARG A 273 18.12 -5.71 15.97
C ARG A 273 17.70 -5.09 17.29
N ALA A 274 16.40 -4.97 17.56
CA ALA A 274 15.90 -4.45 18.83
C ALA A 274 16.35 -5.34 20.00
N ALA A 275 16.31 -6.66 19.83
CA ALA A 275 16.78 -7.62 20.83
C ALA A 275 18.28 -7.52 21.15
N THR A 276 19.11 -6.95 20.26
CA THR A 276 20.56 -6.80 20.48
C THR A 276 20.99 -5.41 20.91
N THR A 277 20.26 -4.37 20.48
CA THR A 277 20.65 -2.97 20.68
C THR A 277 19.92 -2.29 21.83
N GLU A 278 18.71 -2.73 22.18
CA GLU A 278 17.97 -2.18 23.31
C GLU A 278 18.49 -2.82 24.61
N ALA A 279 19.29 -2.05 25.35
CA ALA A 279 20.12 -2.45 26.49
C ALA A 279 19.37 -2.98 27.75
N LYS A 280 18.14 -3.45 27.61
CA LYS A 280 17.43 -4.20 28.64
C LYS A 280 16.94 -5.51 28.03
N ALA A 281 17.80 -6.53 28.07
CA ALA A 281 17.41 -7.91 27.88
C ALA A 281 16.19 -8.20 28.78
N GLY A 282 14.99 -8.28 28.20
CA GLY A 282 13.74 -8.47 28.92
C GLY A 282 12.56 -7.59 28.48
N ASP A 283 12.79 -6.41 27.91
CA ASP A 283 11.69 -5.50 27.50
C ASP A 283 11.19 -5.78 26.06
N VAL A 284 12.04 -6.37 25.21
CA VAL A 284 11.70 -6.77 23.84
C VAL A 284 11.60 -8.30 23.77
N PRO A 285 10.43 -8.90 23.45
CA PRO A 285 10.30 -10.34 23.31
C PRO A 285 11.21 -10.88 22.19
N TRP A 286 12.08 -11.83 22.52
CA TRP A 286 12.92 -12.52 21.53
C TRP A 286 13.00 -14.04 21.77
N PRO A 287 12.83 -14.87 20.72
CA PRO A 287 12.27 -14.47 19.43
C PRO A 287 10.80 -14.05 19.59
N GLU A 288 10.32 -13.18 18.72
CA GLU A 288 8.89 -12.82 18.69
C GLU A 288 8.08 -14.04 18.26
N ARG A 289 7.20 -14.52 19.15
CA ARG A 289 6.49 -15.79 18.97
C ARG A 289 5.47 -15.75 17.83
N SER A 290 5.02 -14.57 17.40
CA SER A 290 4.17 -14.45 16.21
C SER A 290 4.91 -14.76 14.90
N GLU A 291 6.22 -14.97 14.90
CA GLU A 291 6.95 -15.46 13.72
C GLU A 291 6.72 -16.95 13.43
N TYR A 292 6.23 -17.69 14.42
CA TYR A 292 6.06 -19.14 14.37
C TYR A 292 4.60 -19.54 14.18
N ASP A 293 4.40 -20.79 13.77
CA ASP A 293 3.10 -21.42 13.70
C ASP A 293 2.51 -21.57 15.10
N CYS A 294 1.33 -20.97 15.31
CA CYS A 294 0.60 -21.05 16.56
C CYS A 294 0.28 -22.49 16.96
N PHE A 295 0.01 -23.38 15.98
CA PHE A 295 -0.37 -24.76 16.24
C PHE A 295 0.80 -25.65 16.69
N SER A 296 2.04 -25.17 16.58
CA SER A 296 3.19 -25.88 17.17
C SER A 296 3.15 -25.88 18.71
N CYS A 297 2.56 -24.85 19.32
CA CYS A 297 2.45 -24.70 20.78
C CYS A 297 1.00 -24.81 21.28
N HIS A 298 0.05 -24.27 20.52
CA HIS A 298 -1.39 -24.31 20.81
C HIS A 298 -2.03 -25.46 20.03
N LEU A 299 -1.74 -26.69 20.46
CA LEU A 299 -2.33 -27.90 19.89
C LEU A 299 -3.85 -27.87 20.02
N ASP A 300 -4.54 -28.23 18.95
CA ASP A 300 -5.96 -28.56 19.03
C ASP A 300 -6.09 -29.99 19.59
N PRO A 301 -6.64 -30.16 20.81
CA PRO A 301 -6.77 -31.46 21.44
C PRO A 301 -7.70 -32.42 20.68
N ALA A 302 -8.50 -31.92 19.73
CA ALA A 302 -9.34 -32.76 18.87
C ALA A 302 -8.57 -33.46 17.74
N THR A 303 -7.41 -32.93 17.33
CA THR A 303 -6.66 -33.43 16.15
C THR A 303 -5.27 -33.96 16.48
N HIS A 304 -4.62 -33.47 17.55
CA HIS A 304 -3.29 -33.93 17.94
C HIS A 304 -3.21 -34.16 19.46
N SER A 305 -2.64 -35.29 19.86
CA SER A 305 -2.32 -35.55 21.27
C SER A 305 -0.98 -34.93 21.62
N TRP A 306 -0.77 -34.49 22.87
CA TRP A 306 0.54 -34.02 23.35
C TRP A 306 1.66 -35.09 23.21
N ARG A 307 1.29 -36.37 22.98
CA ARG A 307 2.22 -37.49 22.75
C ARG A 307 2.62 -37.67 21.28
N ASP A 308 1.98 -36.95 20.36
CA ASP A 308 2.23 -37.03 18.92
C ASP A 308 2.16 -35.62 18.30
N PRO A 309 3.17 -34.76 18.58
CA PRO A 309 3.19 -33.40 18.08
C PRO A 309 3.37 -33.39 16.55
N PRO A 310 2.81 -32.39 15.83
CA PRO A 310 3.12 -32.19 14.42
C PRO A 310 4.64 -32.18 14.17
N GLY A 311 5.11 -32.95 13.19
CA GLY A 311 6.53 -33.14 12.91
C GLY A 311 7.20 -34.29 13.68
N ALA A 312 6.46 -35.09 14.45
CA ALA A 312 7.03 -36.27 15.11
C ALA A 312 7.63 -37.29 14.10
N GLU A 313 7.03 -37.42 12.91
CA GLU A 313 7.46 -38.38 11.89
C GLU A 313 8.79 -38.03 11.21
N ASP A 314 9.12 -36.75 11.12
CA ASP A 314 10.37 -36.25 10.52
C ASP A 314 11.39 -35.75 11.55
N GLY A 315 11.14 -35.98 12.84
CA GLY A 315 12.02 -35.63 13.94
C GLY A 315 12.01 -34.14 14.33
N THR A 316 11.10 -33.33 13.76
CA THR A 316 10.93 -31.92 14.12
C THR A 316 9.87 -31.69 15.21
N GLY A 317 9.27 -32.77 15.71
CA GLY A 317 8.23 -32.77 16.74
C GLY A 317 8.60 -31.91 17.96
N GLY A 318 7.73 -30.95 18.28
CA GLY A 318 7.92 -30.04 19.42
C GLY A 318 8.78 -28.80 19.12
N THR A 319 9.35 -28.66 17.92
CA THR A 319 10.02 -27.42 17.48
C THR A 319 9.03 -26.53 16.73
N PRO A 320 8.81 -25.27 17.17
CA PRO A 320 7.91 -24.37 16.45
C PRO A 320 8.34 -24.13 15.00
N GLN A 321 7.42 -24.35 14.06
CA GLN A 321 7.69 -24.14 12.64
C GLN A 321 7.71 -22.64 12.34
N TRP A 322 8.82 -22.14 11.79
CA TRP A 322 8.97 -20.73 11.45
C TRP A 322 8.45 -20.41 10.05
N GLY A 323 7.79 -19.26 9.90
CA GLY A 323 7.59 -18.65 8.58
C GLY A 323 6.59 -19.37 7.67
N THR A 324 5.62 -20.07 8.26
CA THR A 324 4.67 -20.94 7.53
C THR A 324 3.62 -20.20 6.69
N TRP A 325 3.51 -18.87 6.82
CA TRP A 325 2.53 -18.08 6.05
C TRP A 325 3.14 -17.33 4.87
N TYR A 326 4.16 -16.49 5.10
CA TYR A 326 4.66 -15.55 4.09
C TYR A 326 5.65 -16.13 3.09
N TYR A 327 6.27 -17.27 3.39
CA TYR A 327 7.38 -17.81 2.60
C TYR A 327 7.03 -18.97 1.64
N PRO A 328 6.08 -19.88 1.93
CA PRO A 328 5.85 -21.04 1.06
C PRO A 328 5.56 -20.69 -0.40
N MET A 329 4.73 -19.66 -0.64
CA MET A 329 4.32 -19.29 -2.00
C MET A 329 5.42 -18.56 -2.78
N VAL A 330 6.23 -17.73 -2.13
CA VAL A 330 7.38 -17.09 -2.80
C VAL A 330 8.48 -18.10 -3.12
N LEU A 331 8.67 -19.14 -2.29
CA LEU A 331 9.57 -20.24 -2.57
C LEU A 331 9.08 -21.09 -3.75
N ALA A 332 7.78 -21.40 -3.79
CA ALA A 332 7.17 -22.10 -4.93
C ALA A 332 7.32 -21.28 -6.22
N LEU A 333 7.10 -19.96 -6.17
CA LEU A 333 7.32 -19.05 -7.29
C LEU A 333 8.79 -19.08 -7.76
N ALA A 334 9.75 -19.05 -6.82
CA ALA A 334 11.18 -19.08 -7.14
C ALA A 334 11.61 -20.39 -7.84
N GLN A 335 10.92 -21.51 -7.57
CA GLN A 335 11.18 -22.78 -8.27
C GLN A 335 10.66 -22.77 -9.72
N GLN A 336 9.57 -22.05 -9.98
CA GLN A 336 8.96 -21.96 -11.32
C GLN A 336 9.64 -20.93 -12.22
N VAL A 337 10.33 -19.95 -11.64
CA VAL A 337 11.03 -18.88 -12.37
C VAL A 337 12.54 -19.10 -12.25
N PRO A 338 13.21 -19.70 -13.26
CA PRO A 338 14.65 -19.95 -13.23
C PRO A 338 15.45 -18.65 -13.40
N ASP A 339 15.44 -17.79 -12.39
CA ASP A 339 16.15 -16.52 -12.28
C ASP A 339 17.28 -16.66 -11.24
N GLY A 340 18.49 -16.18 -11.57
CA GLY A 340 19.64 -16.21 -10.64
C GLY A 340 19.38 -15.45 -9.33
N LYS A 341 18.54 -14.42 -9.36
CA LYS A 341 18.12 -13.63 -8.19
C LYS A 341 17.14 -14.42 -7.31
N ALA A 342 16.21 -15.16 -7.92
CA ALA A 342 15.31 -16.06 -7.20
C ALA A 342 16.11 -17.15 -6.48
N LYS A 343 17.10 -17.75 -7.17
CA LYS A 343 18.03 -18.72 -6.58
C LYS A 343 18.82 -18.13 -5.42
N SER A 344 19.35 -16.91 -5.58
CA SER A 344 20.06 -16.19 -4.50
C SER A 344 19.18 -16.02 -3.26
N PHE A 345 17.91 -15.59 -3.43
CA PHE A 345 16.96 -15.53 -2.32
C PHE A 345 16.74 -16.90 -1.67
N THR A 346 16.45 -17.95 -2.44
CA THR A 346 16.18 -19.28 -1.88
C THR A 346 17.35 -19.84 -1.08
N SER A 347 18.58 -19.56 -1.49
CA SER A 347 19.79 -19.95 -0.75
C SER A 347 19.91 -19.21 0.57
N LEU A 348 19.80 -17.87 0.56
CA LEU A 348 19.87 -17.05 1.78
C LEU A 348 18.76 -17.40 2.75
N PHE A 349 17.54 -17.62 2.24
CA PHE A 349 16.40 -18.04 3.04
C PHE A 349 16.60 -19.44 3.66
N ALA A 350 17.29 -20.36 3.00
CA ALA A 350 17.59 -21.67 3.58
C ALA A 350 18.55 -21.56 4.78
N THR A 351 19.56 -20.69 4.70
CA THR A 351 20.43 -20.35 5.83
C THR A 351 19.61 -19.78 6.99
N LEU A 352 18.84 -18.72 6.73
CA LEU A 352 18.01 -18.07 7.74
C LEU A 352 17.02 -19.03 8.41
N ARG A 353 16.39 -19.91 7.63
CA ARG A 353 15.46 -20.93 8.15
C ARG A 353 16.14 -21.93 9.07
N THR A 354 17.41 -22.25 8.82
CA THR A 354 18.20 -23.11 9.72
C THR A 354 18.41 -22.40 11.05
N THR A 355 18.83 -21.13 11.02
CA THR A 355 19.04 -20.30 12.22
C THR A 355 17.73 -20.10 13.01
N MET A 356 16.62 -19.81 12.34
CA MET A 356 15.32 -19.61 12.98
C MET A 356 14.71 -20.91 13.55
N GLY A 357 15.23 -22.07 13.14
CA GLY A 357 14.88 -23.38 13.69
C GLY A 357 15.60 -23.72 14.99
N GLU A 358 16.58 -22.91 15.42
CA GLU A 358 17.22 -23.08 16.73
C GLU A 358 16.22 -22.77 17.86
N PRO A 359 16.32 -23.42 19.05
CA PRO A 359 15.39 -23.15 20.16
C PRO A 359 15.36 -21.69 20.61
N ILE A 360 16.51 -21.01 20.56
CA ILE A 360 16.65 -19.58 20.78
C ILE A 360 17.59 -19.04 19.69
N PRO A 361 17.06 -18.55 18.55
CA PRO A 361 17.88 -18.07 17.45
C PRO A 361 18.76 -16.88 17.88
N PRO A 362 20.06 -16.85 17.53
CA PRO A 362 20.94 -15.75 17.88
C PRO A 362 20.51 -14.45 17.16
N PRO A 363 20.08 -13.40 17.87
CA PRO A 363 19.45 -12.23 17.25
C PRO A 363 20.37 -11.45 16.31
N ASP A 364 21.67 -11.33 16.59
CA ASP A 364 22.60 -10.64 15.69
C ASP A 364 22.73 -11.36 14.34
N ARG A 365 22.82 -12.70 14.36
CA ARG A 365 22.88 -13.52 13.13
C ARG A 365 21.56 -13.45 12.37
N VAL A 366 20.42 -13.56 13.07
CA VAL A 366 19.10 -13.45 12.43
C VAL A 366 18.91 -12.07 11.80
N ALA A 367 19.37 -11.00 12.45
CA ALA A 367 19.29 -9.66 11.89
C ALA A 367 20.05 -9.56 10.55
N GLU A 368 21.28 -10.07 10.50
CA GLU A 368 22.09 -10.08 9.28
C GLU A 368 21.44 -10.92 8.17
N GLU A 369 21.10 -12.18 8.46
CA GLU A 369 20.53 -13.11 7.49
C GLU A 369 19.15 -12.64 6.96
N ALA A 370 18.32 -12.03 7.82
CA ALA A 370 17.02 -11.48 7.42
C ALA A 370 17.17 -10.26 6.50
N ASP A 371 18.13 -9.37 6.76
CA ASP A 371 18.42 -8.23 5.89
C ASP A 371 18.93 -8.70 4.52
N GLU A 372 19.89 -9.64 4.50
CA GLU A 372 20.40 -10.20 3.24
C GLU A 372 19.30 -10.84 2.40
N ALA A 373 18.42 -11.63 3.02
CA ALA A 373 17.28 -12.26 2.36
C ALA A 373 16.26 -11.22 1.86
N ALA A 374 15.94 -10.19 2.65
CA ALA A 374 15.04 -9.10 2.25
C ALA A 374 15.61 -8.31 1.06
N GLN A 375 16.91 -8.01 1.08
CA GLN A 375 17.59 -7.36 -0.03
C GLN A 375 17.61 -8.24 -1.29
N ALA A 376 17.74 -9.56 -1.15
CA ALA A 376 17.64 -10.49 -2.27
C ALA A 376 16.24 -10.47 -2.92
N LEU A 377 15.17 -10.44 -2.12
CA LEU A 377 13.81 -10.26 -2.63
C LEU A 377 13.65 -8.91 -3.32
N ASN A 378 14.18 -7.81 -2.77
CA ASN A 378 14.14 -6.49 -3.43
C ASN A 378 14.86 -6.52 -4.79
N ARG A 379 16.02 -7.18 -4.89
CA ARG A 379 16.73 -7.35 -6.17
C ARG A 379 15.92 -8.17 -7.17
N TRP A 380 15.26 -9.23 -6.70
CA TRP A 380 14.39 -10.07 -7.52
C TRP A 380 13.14 -9.30 -7.97
N LEU A 381 12.46 -8.58 -7.08
CA LEU A 381 11.27 -7.78 -7.38
C LEU A 381 11.51 -6.79 -8.53
N ARG A 382 12.69 -6.15 -8.58
CA ARG A 382 13.09 -5.26 -9.67
C ARG A 382 13.19 -5.95 -11.05
N SER A 383 13.21 -7.28 -11.15
CA SER A 383 13.08 -7.97 -12.45
C SER A 383 11.64 -8.00 -12.95
N PHE A 384 10.64 -7.97 -12.07
CA PHE A 384 9.21 -7.94 -12.44
C PHE A 384 8.78 -6.60 -13.06
N ALA A 385 9.56 -5.54 -12.83
CA ALA A 385 9.30 -4.21 -13.38
C ALA A 385 9.62 -4.09 -14.89
N ARG A 386 10.27 -5.10 -15.49
CA ARG A 386 10.81 -5.03 -16.85
C ARG A 386 10.01 -5.77 -17.93
N GLU A 387 8.90 -6.42 -17.59
CA GLU A 387 8.05 -7.02 -18.61
C GLU A 387 7.06 -5.97 -19.16
N PRO A 388 7.11 -5.67 -20.47
CA PRO A 388 6.29 -4.65 -21.12
C PRO A 388 4.79 -4.93 -21.10
#